data_AF-A0A0F8YYE2-F1
#
_entry.id   AF-A0A0F8YYE2-F1
#
_cell.length_a   1.000
_cell.length_b   1.000
_cell.length_c   1.000
_cell.angle_alpha   90.00
_cell.angle_beta   90.00
_cell.angle_gamma   90.00
#
_symmetry.space_group_name_H-M   'P 1'
#
loop_
_entity.id
_entity.type
_entity.pdbx_description
1 polymer ?
#
loop_
_entity_poly.entity_id
_entity_poly.type
_entity_poly.pdbx_seq_one_letter_code
_entity_poly.pdbx_strand_id
1 'polypeptide(L)'
;YAPQQKVLMLVDVVFPGWTPFKDLAMAEDVPYFLTAHDKILEFDFDTYVGGHLTRLGTSEDVEIQKAYFDDIQKNAAEANQQADFMAIAQQVGFENPWLIFQIYADSITQQCTDATVPDWIDKLGGVDLFTYDHCWKITESQRID
;
A
#
# COMPACT_ATOMS: atom_id res chain seq x y z
N TYR A 1 21.68 7.72 6.57
CA TYR A 1 22.57 6.54 6.60
C TYR A 1 23.85 6.90 7.34
N ALA A 2 24.18 6.16 8.38
CA ALA A 2 25.43 6.27 9.13
C ALA A 2 26.34 5.09 8.73
N PRO A 3 27.22 5.26 7.73
CA PRO A 3 27.89 4.15 7.05
C PRO A 3 28.83 3.33 7.94
N GLN A 4 29.50 3.97 8.90
CA GLN A 4 30.43 3.28 9.80
C GLN A 4 29.70 2.36 10.78
N GLN A 5 28.46 2.72 11.15
CA GLN A 5 27.60 1.99 12.07
C GLN A 5 26.68 1.02 11.33
N LYS A 6 26.60 1.11 9.98
CA LYS A 6 25.63 0.40 9.15
C LYS A 6 24.18 0.58 9.62
N VAL A 7 23.84 1.80 10.03
CA VAL A 7 22.48 2.18 10.45
C VAL A 7 21.84 3.09 9.43
N LEU A 8 20.69 2.69 8.89
CA LEU A 8 19.82 3.55 8.11
C LEU A 8 18.63 3.99 8.95
N MET A 9 18.37 5.29 9.01
CA MET A 9 17.17 5.85 9.62
C MET A 9 16.38 6.55 8.52
N LEU A 10 15.14 6.13 8.34
CA LEU A 10 14.17 6.74 7.45
C LEU A 10 12.79 6.49 8.05
N VAL A 11 12.16 7.57 8.48
CA VAL A 11 10.95 7.50 9.29
C VAL A 11 9.72 7.40 8.38
N ASP A 12 8.78 6.54 8.77
CA ASP A 12 7.46 6.40 8.14
C ASP A 12 7.45 6.02 6.66
N VAL A 13 8.46 5.26 6.23
CA VAL A 13 8.48 4.59 4.92
C VAL A 13 8.35 3.08 5.11
N VAL A 14 9.26 2.45 5.86
CA VAL A 14 9.20 1.03 6.21
C VAL A 14 8.86 0.84 7.69
N PHE A 15 7.95 -0.10 7.95
CA PHE A 15 7.41 -0.43 9.26
C PHE A 15 7.73 -1.91 9.56
N PRO A 16 8.87 -2.22 10.19
CA PRO A 16 9.36 -3.59 10.31
C PRO A 16 8.36 -4.53 11.01
N GLY A 17 7.82 -5.50 10.26
CA GLY A 17 6.85 -6.50 10.75
C GLY A 17 5.39 -6.03 10.76
N TRP A 18 5.10 -4.86 10.20
CA TRP A 18 3.77 -4.27 10.16
C TRP A 18 3.47 -3.69 8.78
N THR A 19 2.21 -3.68 8.40
CA THR A 19 1.78 -2.74 7.35
C THR A 19 1.90 -1.31 7.87
N PRO A 20 2.15 -0.29 7.04
CA PRO A 20 2.15 1.10 7.49
C PRO A 20 0.81 1.53 8.11
N PHE A 21 0.84 2.66 8.81
CA PHE A 21 -0.40 3.40 9.10
C PHE A 21 -1.14 3.73 7.78
N LYS A 22 -2.47 3.90 7.85
CA LYS A 22 -3.38 4.07 6.70
C LYS A 22 -2.88 5.02 5.60
N ASP A 23 -3.45 4.85 4.40
CA ASP A 23 -3.15 5.69 3.23
C ASP A 23 -1.64 5.73 2.89
N LEU A 24 -0.98 4.56 3.01
CA LEU A 24 0.48 4.33 2.87
C LEU A 24 1.33 5.32 3.66
N ALA A 25 0.98 5.44 4.94
CA ALA A 25 1.48 6.39 5.92
C ALA A 25 1.42 7.84 5.44
N MET A 26 0.25 8.23 4.92
CA MET A 26 -0.08 9.60 4.50
C MET A 26 0.81 10.13 3.36
N ALA A 27 1.16 9.27 2.41
CA ALA A 27 1.97 9.65 1.26
C ALA A 27 1.25 10.71 0.39
N GLU A 28 1.95 11.82 0.15
CA GLU A 28 1.52 12.86 -0.80
C GLU A 28 1.86 12.45 -2.25
N ASP A 29 2.94 11.69 -2.44
CA ASP A 29 3.39 11.16 -3.72
C ASP A 29 3.47 9.64 -3.63
N VAL A 30 2.47 8.96 -4.19
CA VAL A 30 2.34 7.51 -4.12
C VAL A 30 3.38 6.81 -5.01
N PRO A 31 3.60 7.19 -6.28
CA PRO A 31 4.65 6.59 -7.10
C PRO A 31 6.04 6.68 -6.46
N TYR A 32 6.37 7.82 -5.85
CA TYR A 32 7.65 7.99 -5.18
C TYR A 32 7.75 7.19 -3.87
N PHE A 33 6.67 7.12 -3.08
CA PHE A 33 6.61 6.27 -1.90
C PHE A 33 6.91 4.80 -2.24
N LEU A 34 6.28 4.28 -3.30
CA LEU A 34 6.44 2.88 -3.74
C LEU A 34 7.86 2.58 -4.22
N THR A 35 8.50 3.52 -4.92
CA THR A 35 9.89 3.37 -5.38
C THR A 35 10.94 3.64 -4.31
N ALA A 36 10.56 4.19 -3.15
CA ALA A 36 11.48 4.48 -2.05
C ALA A 36 12.13 3.20 -1.50
N HIS A 37 11.43 2.06 -1.51
CA HIS A 37 11.97 0.78 -1.05
C HIS A 37 13.19 0.34 -1.86
N ASP A 38 13.17 0.52 -3.18
CA ASP A 38 14.33 0.25 -4.03
C ASP A 38 15.52 1.15 -3.66
N LYS A 39 15.26 2.42 -3.36
CA LYS A 39 16.30 3.37 -2.93
C LYS A 39 16.88 3.02 -1.57
N ILE A 40 16.07 2.52 -0.66
CA ILE A 40 16.54 2.03 0.63
C ILE A 40 17.49 0.84 0.44
N LEU A 41 17.14 -0.09 -0.45
CA LEU A 41 17.93 -1.30 -0.73
C LEU A 41 19.26 -1.03 -1.45
N GLU A 42 19.49 0.18 -1.98
CA GLU A 42 20.80 0.59 -2.51
C GLU A 42 21.85 0.83 -1.40
N PHE A 43 21.45 0.97 -0.13
CA PHE A 43 22.38 1.20 0.99
C PHE A 43 22.85 -0.12 1.65
N ASP A 44 24.13 -0.19 2.04
CA ASP A 44 24.68 -1.29 2.84
C ASP A 44 24.46 -1.04 4.34
N PHE A 45 23.31 -1.48 4.89
CA PHE A 45 22.96 -1.33 6.31
C PHE A 45 22.60 -2.68 6.95
N ASP A 46 22.94 -2.81 8.24
CA ASP A 46 22.57 -3.96 9.07
C ASP A 46 21.34 -3.66 9.93
N THR A 47 21.05 -2.37 10.18
CA THR A 47 19.93 -1.93 11.03
C THR A 47 19.15 -0.80 10.39
N TYR A 48 17.83 -0.95 10.35
CA TYR A 48 16.86 0.03 9.90
C TYR A 48 16.08 0.62 11.08
N VAL A 49 16.00 1.94 11.15
CA VAL A 49 15.24 2.69 12.15
C VAL A 49 14.07 3.38 11.45
N GLY A 50 12.88 2.77 11.56
CA GLY A 50 11.64 3.23 10.92
C GLY A 50 10.83 4.27 11.70
N GLY A 51 11.17 4.52 12.96
CA GLY A 51 10.53 5.52 13.82
C GLY A 51 9.39 4.98 14.69
N HIS A 52 8.37 4.37 14.09
CA HIS A 52 7.18 3.91 14.81
C HIS A 52 7.13 2.40 15.07
N LEU A 53 6.21 2.01 15.97
CA LEU A 53 5.93 0.65 16.42
C LEU A 53 7.05 0.05 17.29
N THR A 54 7.20 -1.27 17.29
CA THR A 54 7.82 -2.00 18.42
C THR A 54 9.22 -2.52 18.17
N ARG A 55 9.74 -2.45 16.93
CA ARG A 55 11.06 -3.02 16.61
C ARG A 55 11.82 -2.26 15.53
N LEU A 56 13.15 -2.44 15.58
CA LEU A 56 14.05 -2.12 14.49
C LEU A 56 13.88 -3.12 13.34
N GLY A 57 14.37 -2.76 12.16
CA GLY A 57 14.32 -3.62 10.99
C GLY A 57 15.68 -3.91 10.36
N THR A 58 15.65 -4.67 9.28
CA THR A 58 16.79 -5.02 8.41
C THR A 58 16.42 -4.79 6.94
N SER A 59 17.32 -5.12 6.00
CA SER A 59 16.99 -5.12 4.57
C SER A 59 15.84 -6.09 4.23
N GLU A 60 15.73 -7.21 4.94
CA GLU A 60 14.65 -8.19 4.76
C GLU A 60 13.28 -7.56 5.07
N ASP A 61 13.18 -6.70 6.08
CA ASP A 61 11.94 -5.98 6.37
C ASP A 61 11.53 -5.02 5.25
N VAL A 62 12.52 -4.41 4.59
CA VAL A 62 12.28 -3.54 3.42
C VAL A 62 11.80 -4.38 2.24
N GLU A 63 12.42 -5.54 1.99
CA GLU A 63 12.02 -6.47 0.93
C GLU A 63 10.60 -7.02 1.16
N ILE A 64 10.26 -7.42 2.39
CA ILE A 64 8.93 -7.89 2.75
C ILE A 64 7.88 -6.80 2.49
N GLN A 65 8.14 -5.57 2.94
CA GLN A 65 7.17 -4.49 2.73
C GLN A 65 7.07 -4.07 1.27
N LYS A 66 8.17 -4.09 0.52
CA LYS A 66 8.17 -3.89 -0.93
C LYS A 66 7.29 -4.93 -1.62
N ALA A 67 7.49 -6.22 -1.32
CA ALA A 67 6.71 -7.30 -1.91
C ALA A 67 5.20 -7.17 -1.60
N TYR A 68 4.85 -6.70 -0.40
CA TYR A 68 3.47 -6.39 -0.05
C TYR A 68 2.87 -5.29 -0.94
N PHE A 69 3.59 -4.21 -1.21
CA PHE A 69 3.11 -3.17 -2.12
C PHE A 69 3.14 -3.57 -3.58
N ASP A 70 4.07 -4.42 -4.02
CA ASP A 70 4.05 -4.98 -5.36
C ASP A 70 2.78 -5.82 -5.60
N ASP A 71 2.39 -6.63 -4.62
CA ASP A 71 1.12 -7.38 -4.67
C ASP A 71 -0.10 -6.44 -4.66
N ILE A 72 -0.12 -5.40 -3.81
CA ILE A 72 -1.22 -4.42 -3.84
C ILE A 72 -1.28 -3.71 -5.19
N GLN A 73 -0.15 -3.26 -5.75
CA GLN A 73 -0.12 -2.61 -7.07
C GLN A 73 -0.69 -3.51 -8.16
N LYS A 74 -0.31 -4.78 -8.17
CA LYS A 74 -0.82 -5.77 -9.11
C LYS A 74 -2.34 -5.98 -8.93
N ASN A 75 -2.78 -6.26 -7.71
CA ASN A 75 -4.19 -6.52 -7.40
C ASN A 75 -5.07 -5.29 -7.66
N ALA A 76 -4.58 -4.10 -7.35
CA ALA A 76 -5.22 -2.82 -7.67
C ALA A 76 -5.38 -2.62 -9.19
N ALA A 77 -4.34 -2.93 -9.97
CA ALA A 77 -4.38 -2.82 -11.43
C ALA A 77 -5.40 -3.79 -12.04
N GLU A 78 -5.45 -5.03 -11.53
CA GLU A 78 -6.44 -6.03 -11.94
C GLU A 78 -7.87 -5.58 -11.60
N ALA A 79 -8.09 -5.08 -10.39
CA ALA A 79 -9.40 -4.56 -9.95
C ALA A 79 -9.84 -3.33 -10.77
N ASN A 80 -8.92 -2.41 -11.05
CA ASN A 80 -9.15 -1.26 -11.92
C ASN A 80 -9.61 -1.66 -13.33
N GLN A 81 -9.00 -2.70 -13.91
CA GLN A 81 -9.33 -3.21 -15.24
C GLN A 81 -10.68 -3.93 -15.29
N GLN A 82 -11.08 -4.59 -14.20
CA GLN A 82 -12.32 -5.37 -14.14
C GLN A 82 -13.56 -4.52 -13.82
N ALA A 83 -13.38 -3.33 -13.24
CA ALA A 83 -14.50 -2.50 -12.82
C ALA A 83 -15.26 -1.87 -13.99
N ASP A 84 -16.56 -2.14 -14.05
CA ASP A 84 -17.48 -1.56 -15.03
C ASP A 84 -18.34 -0.48 -14.38
N PHE A 85 -17.98 0.78 -14.63
CA PHE A 85 -18.71 1.94 -14.11
C PHE A 85 -20.17 1.96 -14.57
N MET A 86 -20.46 1.57 -15.81
CA MET A 86 -21.82 1.61 -16.35
C MET A 86 -22.70 0.51 -15.77
N ALA A 87 -22.14 -0.68 -15.54
CA ALA A 87 -22.85 -1.75 -14.84
C ALA A 87 -23.25 -1.32 -13.42
N ILE A 88 -22.34 -0.65 -12.69
CA ILE A 88 -22.63 -0.11 -11.36
C ILE A 88 -23.68 1.00 -11.44
N ALA A 89 -23.55 1.94 -12.38
CA ALA A 89 -24.52 3.02 -12.56
C ALA A 89 -25.94 2.49 -12.83
N GLN A 90 -26.07 1.42 -13.62
CA GLN A 90 -27.36 0.77 -13.89
C GLN A 90 -27.97 0.10 -12.65
N GLN A 91 -27.15 -0.44 -11.75
CA GLN A 91 -27.61 -1.06 -10.50
C GLN A 91 -28.00 -0.03 -9.45
N VAL A 92 -27.24 1.06 -9.35
CA VAL A 92 -27.43 2.13 -8.35
C VAL A 92 -28.57 3.09 -8.74
N GLY A 93 -28.71 3.38 -10.03
CA GLY A 93 -29.56 4.47 -10.54
C GLY A 93 -28.73 5.73 -10.85
N PHE A 94 -29.23 6.54 -11.78
CA PHE A 94 -28.52 7.70 -12.34
C PHE A 94 -28.80 9.03 -11.62
N GLU A 95 -29.58 9.00 -10.54
CA GLU A 95 -30.05 10.18 -9.82
C GLU A 95 -28.94 10.85 -8.98
N ASN A 96 -27.97 10.07 -8.51
CA ASN A 96 -26.88 10.56 -7.66
C ASN A 96 -25.51 10.10 -8.20
N PRO A 97 -24.86 10.90 -9.07
CA PRO A 97 -23.58 10.52 -9.66
C PRO A 97 -22.45 10.33 -8.63
N TRP A 98 -22.49 11.04 -7.49
CA TRP A 98 -21.51 10.87 -6.42
C TRP A 98 -21.64 9.52 -5.72
N LEU A 99 -22.86 9.03 -5.54
CA LEU A 99 -23.09 7.69 -5.00
C LEU A 99 -22.60 6.60 -5.97
N ILE A 100 -22.84 6.77 -7.27
CA ILE A 100 -22.33 5.83 -8.29
C ILE A 100 -20.80 5.75 -8.22
N PHE A 101 -20.14 6.91 -8.20
CA PHE A 101 -18.68 6.96 -8.14
C PHE A 101 -18.14 6.38 -6.84
N GLN A 102 -18.76 6.69 -5.69
CA GLN A 102 -18.37 6.11 -4.42
C GLN A 102 -18.44 4.58 -4.46
N ILE A 103 -19.56 4.01 -4.92
CA ILE A 103 -19.72 2.54 -5.01
C ILE A 103 -18.72 1.94 -6.00
N TYR A 104 -18.44 2.62 -7.12
CA TYR A 104 -17.42 2.21 -8.07
C TYR A 104 -16.02 2.16 -7.45
N ALA A 105 -15.59 3.22 -6.77
CA ALA A 105 -14.28 3.30 -6.14
C ALA A 105 -14.13 2.31 -4.96
N ASP A 106 -15.18 2.18 -4.13
CA ASP A 106 -15.23 1.21 -3.03
C ASP A 106 -15.18 -0.23 -3.55
N SER A 107 -15.87 -0.52 -4.66
CA SER A 107 -15.85 -1.85 -5.29
C SER A 107 -14.46 -2.24 -5.78
N ILE A 108 -13.73 -1.32 -6.39
CA ILE A 108 -12.33 -1.56 -6.82
C ILE A 108 -11.43 -1.80 -5.60
N THR A 109 -11.57 -0.94 -4.59
CA THR A 109 -10.77 -1.01 -3.37
C THR A 109 -10.99 -2.32 -2.63
N GLN A 110 -12.24 -2.75 -2.50
CA GLN A 110 -12.58 -4.01 -1.85
C GLN A 110 -12.02 -5.21 -2.63
N GLN A 111 -12.11 -5.23 -3.96
CA GLN A 111 -11.53 -6.29 -4.78
C GLN A 111 -10.01 -6.42 -4.58
N CYS A 112 -9.30 -5.28 -4.59
CA CYS A 112 -7.87 -5.25 -4.28
C CYS A 112 -7.57 -5.79 -2.86
N THR A 113 -8.38 -5.39 -1.88
CA THR A 113 -8.22 -5.78 -0.47
C THR A 113 -8.43 -7.27 -0.29
N ASP A 114 -9.51 -7.81 -0.84
CA ASP A 114 -9.88 -9.22 -0.76
C ASP A 114 -8.84 -10.12 -1.45
N ALA A 115 -8.21 -9.64 -2.51
CA ALA A 115 -7.12 -10.34 -3.19
C ALA A 115 -5.79 -10.29 -2.43
N THR A 116 -5.57 -9.27 -1.58
CA THR A 116 -4.27 -9.04 -0.91
C THR A 116 -4.23 -9.63 0.49
N VAL A 117 -5.26 -9.36 1.31
CA VAL A 117 -5.26 -9.70 2.75
C VAL A 117 -4.92 -11.18 3.03
N PRO A 118 -5.49 -12.17 2.31
CA PRO A 118 -5.23 -13.58 2.60
C PRO A 118 -3.75 -13.98 2.52
N ASP A 119 -2.99 -13.35 1.62
CA ASP A 119 -1.57 -13.69 1.40
C ASP A 119 -0.63 -13.03 2.42
N TRP A 120 -1.13 -12.04 3.17
CA TRP A 120 -0.30 -11.14 3.99
C TRP A 120 -0.68 -11.09 5.46
N ILE A 121 -1.89 -11.56 5.84
CA ILE A 121 -2.40 -11.44 7.21
C ILE A 121 -1.52 -12.14 8.27
N ASP A 122 -0.86 -13.24 7.89
CA ASP A 122 0.05 -13.97 8.78
C ASP A 122 1.51 -13.49 8.70
N LYS A 123 1.83 -12.53 7.83
CA LYS A 123 3.19 -12.01 7.59
C LYS A 123 3.43 -10.64 8.23
N LEU A 124 2.43 -9.76 8.19
CA LEU A 124 2.52 -8.39 8.67
C LEU A 124 1.36 -8.07 9.61
N GLY A 125 1.66 -7.45 10.75
CA GLY A 125 0.62 -6.96 11.66
C GLY A 125 -0.19 -5.80 11.04
N GLY A 126 -1.49 -5.78 11.28
CA GLY A 126 -2.40 -4.69 10.86
C GLY A 126 -2.91 -4.78 9.42
N VAL A 127 -2.58 -5.86 8.68
CA VAL A 127 -3.04 -6.09 7.30
C VAL A 127 -4.57 -6.07 7.19
N ASP A 128 -5.28 -6.65 8.15
CA ASP A 128 -6.75 -6.63 8.24
C ASP A 128 -7.34 -5.24 8.48
N LEU A 129 -6.54 -4.28 8.96
CA LEU A 129 -6.98 -2.94 9.32
C LEU A 129 -6.71 -1.93 8.20
N PHE A 130 -5.51 -1.94 7.60
CA PHE A 130 -5.06 -0.85 6.74
C PHE A 130 -4.86 -1.22 5.26
N THR A 131 -4.98 -2.50 4.89
CA THR A 131 -4.86 -2.90 3.46
C THR A 131 -5.92 -2.22 2.60
N TYR A 132 -7.13 -2.01 3.13
CA TYR A 132 -8.18 -1.27 2.41
C TYR A 132 -7.74 0.15 2.05
N ASP A 133 -7.21 0.89 3.02
CA ASP A 133 -6.74 2.27 2.80
C ASP A 133 -5.56 2.31 1.81
N HIS A 134 -4.68 1.30 1.84
CA HIS A 134 -3.55 1.17 0.91
C HIS A 134 -4.03 0.88 -0.51
N CYS A 135 -4.96 -0.06 -0.66
CA CYS A 135 -5.64 -0.35 -1.93
C CYS A 135 -6.35 0.91 -2.45
N TRP A 136 -7.07 1.65 -1.61
CA TRP A 136 -7.73 2.88 -2.01
C TRP A 136 -6.73 3.85 -2.64
N LYS A 137 -5.65 4.14 -1.90
CA LYS A 137 -4.61 5.10 -2.30
C LYS A 137 -3.87 4.69 -3.58
N ILE A 138 -3.51 3.41 -3.72
CA ILE A 138 -2.85 2.88 -4.92
C ILE A 138 -3.80 2.85 -6.12
N THR A 139 -5.04 2.40 -5.95
CA THR A 139 -5.99 2.32 -7.08
C THR A 139 -6.31 3.70 -7.64
N GLU A 140 -6.42 4.72 -6.77
CA GLU A 140 -6.59 6.12 -7.18
C GLU A 140 -5.35 6.62 -7.92
N SER A 141 -4.15 6.43 -7.36
CA SER A 141 -2.89 6.84 -8.00
C SER A 141 -2.78 6.26 -9.42
N GLN A 142 -3.05 4.96 -9.61
CA GLN A 142 -3.02 4.31 -10.92
C GLN A 142 -4.03 4.88 -11.94
N ARG A 143 -5.08 5.56 -11.49
CA ARG A 143 -6.08 6.19 -12.37
C ARG A 143 -5.70 7.62 -12.76
N ILE A 144 -4.84 8.30 -12.00
CA ILE A 144 -4.65 9.76 -12.11
C ILE A 144 -3.19 10.22 -12.28
N ASP A 145 -2.21 9.42 -11.86
CA ASP A 145 -0.77 9.72 -11.97
C ASP A 145 -0.15 9.10 -13.23
#